data_AF-A0A4Y4C8A5-F1
#
_entry.id   AF-A0A4Y4C8A5-F1
#
_cell.length_a   1.000
_cell.length_b   1.000
_cell.length_c   1.000
_cell.angle_alpha   90.00
_cell.angle_beta   90.00
_cell.angle_gamma   90.00
#
_symmetry.space_group_name_H-M   'P 1'
#
loop_
_entity.id
_entity.type
_entity.pdbx_description
1 polymer ?
#
loop_
_entity_poly.entity_id
_entity_poly.type
_entity_poly.pdbx_seq_one_letter_code
_entity_poly.pdbx_strand_id
1 'polypeptide(L)'
;MLIGIVVIIVDEVLSRTTKARPRRLALPPLAVGMGMYLPVSLTLIIPLGALIGWLYNRWADRAAMSGKVKDATNAKRVGVLGATGLIVGESLFGVVNAGIIAATGDSEALGIMPDGWADASQWAGAVIFALIIVLVYRWSQRRVQVDA
;
A
#
# COMPACT_ATOMS: atom_id res chain seq x y z
N MET A 1 -6.46 29.02 -6.13
CA MET A 1 -5.22 29.70 -6.58
C MET A 1 -4.56 30.52 -5.47
N LEU A 2 -5.30 31.36 -4.73
CA LEU A 2 -4.75 32.16 -3.62
C LEU A 2 -4.06 31.34 -2.53
N ILE A 3 -4.62 30.19 -2.14
CA ILE A 3 -4.05 29.34 -1.08
C ILE A 3 -2.66 28.80 -1.47
N GLY A 4 -2.45 28.43 -2.73
CA GLY A 4 -1.14 27.98 -3.22
C GLY A 4 -0.09 29.10 -3.22
N ILE A 5 -0.49 30.33 -3.59
CA ILE A 5 0.40 31.50 -3.55
C ILE A 5 0.82 31.82 -2.12
N VAL A 6 -0.14 31.81 -1.17
CA VAL A 6 0.14 32.04 0.25
C VAL A 6 1.09 30.99 0.80
N VAL A 7 0.88 29.70 0.47
CA VAL A 7 1.76 28.60 0.92
C VAL A 7 3.17 28.73 0.36
N ILE A 8 3.32 29.09 -0.92
CA ILE A 8 4.65 29.31 -1.54
C ILE A 8 5.36 30.49 -0.87
N ILE A 9 4.66 31.60 -0.62
CA ILE A 9 5.24 32.77 0.05
C ILE A 9 5.66 32.40 1.47
N VAL A 10 4.83 31.67 2.21
CA VAL A 10 5.16 31.21 3.57
C VAL A 10 6.39 30.30 3.55
N ASP A 11 6.45 29.29 2.68
CA ASP A 11 7.61 28.38 2.58
C ASP A 11 8.89 29.14 2.18
N GLU A 12 8.81 30.06 1.22
CA GLU A 12 9.96 30.88 0.79
C GLU A 12 10.44 31.80 1.91
N VAL A 13 9.53 32.42 2.68
CA VAL A 13 9.86 33.28 3.82
C VAL A 13 10.45 32.47 4.98
N LEU A 14 9.91 31.29 5.27
CA LEU A 14 10.38 30.41 6.35
C LEU A 14 11.76 29.80 6.02
N SER A 15 11.96 29.43 4.76
CA SER A 15 13.23 28.93 4.23
C SER A 15 14.32 30.01 4.25
N ARG A 16 13.99 31.26 3.92
CA ARG A 16 14.93 32.39 3.95
C ARG A 16 15.27 32.90 5.34
N THR A 17 14.33 32.84 6.29
CA THR A 17 14.54 33.31 7.67
C THR A 17 15.28 32.30 8.55
N THR A 18 15.29 31.01 8.18
CA THR A 18 15.93 29.94 8.95
C THR A 18 17.31 29.57 8.38
N LYS A 19 18.24 30.53 8.32
CA LYS A 19 19.64 30.30 7.88
C LYS A 19 20.49 29.43 8.85
N ALA A 20 19.94 28.97 9.98
CA ALA A 20 20.68 28.31 11.05
C ALA A 20 20.39 26.82 11.28
N ARG A 21 19.49 26.17 10.54
CA ARG A 21 19.28 24.72 10.67
C ARG A 21 18.60 24.11 9.44
N PRO A 22 19.34 23.45 8.53
CA PRO A 22 18.73 22.78 7.39
C PRO A 22 17.91 21.59 7.92
N ARG A 23 16.69 21.40 7.41
CA ARG A 23 15.80 20.22 7.60
C ARG A 23 14.87 20.13 8.83
N ARG A 24 14.24 21.21 9.32
CA ARG A 24 13.12 21.02 10.29
C ARG A 24 11.81 21.78 10.01
N LEU A 25 11.82 22.92 9.34
CA LEU A 25 10.60 23.70 9.05
C LEU A 25 10.58 24.24 7.62
N ALA A 26 10.75 23.38 6.63
CA ALA A 26 10.20 23.68 5.30
C ALA A 26 8.81 23.05 5.27
N LEU A 27 7.82 23.77 4.75
CA LEU A 27 6.49 23.27 4.46
C LEU A 27 6.41 23.21 2.93
N PRO A 28 6.96 22.15 2.29
CA PRO A 28 7.03 22.09 0.85
C PRO A 28 5.62 22.31 0.29
N PRO A 29 5.42 23.29 -0.60
CA PRO A 29 4.10 23.59 -1.14
C PRO A 29 3.44 22.37 -1.79
N LEU A 30 4.24 21.42 -2.27
CA LEU A 30 3.81 20.13 -2.78
C LEU A 30 3.14 19.23 -1.71
N ALA A 31 3.67 19.20 -0.49
CA ALA A 31 3.10 18.40 0.60
C ALA A 31 1.75 18.98 1.08
N VAL A 32 1.68 20.32 1.14
CA VAL A 32 0.44 21.05 1.50
C VAL A 32 -0.61 20.91 0.40
N GLY A 33 -0.21 21.02 -0.87
CA GLY A 33 -1.09 20.80 -2.02
C GLY A 33 -1.66 19.38 -2.07
N MET A 34 -0.84 18.37 -1.81
CA MET A 34 -1.30 16.98 -1.70
C MET A 34 -2.29 16.79 -0.54
N GLY A 35 -2.02 17.38 0.63
CA GLY A 35 -2.92 17.30 1.79
C GLY A 35 -4.27 18.01 1.60
N MET A 36 -4.31 19.09 0.80
CA MET A 36 -5.56 19.77 0.45
C MET A 36 -6.36 19.05 -0.64
N TYR A 37 -5.68 18.33 -1.54
CA TYR A 37 -6.32 17.62 -2.65
C TYR A 37 -6.83 16.23 -2.26
N LEU A 38 -6.24 15.61 -1.24
CA LEU A 38 -6.63 14.29 -0.76
C LEU A 38 -7.81 14.41 0.22
N PRO A 39 -9.02 13.93 -0.12
CA PRO A 39 -10.12 13.82 0.83
C PRO A 39 -9.71 12.99 2.06
N VAL A 40 -10.32 13.28 3.22
CA VAL A 40 -9.95 12.69 4.51
C VAL A 40 -9.80 11.15 4.46
N SER A 41 -10.64 10.49 3.65
CA SER A 41 -10.57 9.04 3.42
C SER A 41 -9.20 8.54 2.91
N LEU A 42 -8.55 9.27 1.99
CA LEU A 42 -7.22 8.93 1.49
C LEU A 42 -6.11 9.38 2.45
N THR A 43 -6.34 10.43 3.23
CA THR A 43 -5.38 10.88 4.23
C THR A 43 -5.22 9.92 5.40
N LEU A 44 -6.12 8.95 5.60
CA LEU A 44 -5.97 7.90 6.62
C LEU A 44 -5.26 6.67 6.08
N ILE A 45 -5.59 6.21 4.86
CA ILE A 45 -5.01 4.99 4.28
C ILE A 45 -3.50 5.13 4.05
N ILE A 46 -3.04 6.31 3.61
CA ILE A 46 -1.62 6.57 3.32
C ILE A 46 -0.75 6.47 4.60
N PRO A 47 -1.05 7.21 5.69
CA PRO A 47 -0.30 7.07 6.94
C PRO A 47 -0.52 5.70 7.59
N LEU A 48 -1.68 5.06 7.46
CA LEU A 48 -1.88 3.71 7.95
C LEU A 48 -0.95 2.72 7.23
N GLY A 49 -0.87 2.80 5.90
CA GLY A 49 0.08 2.01 5.10
C GLY A 49 1.53 2.30 5.47
N ALA A 50 1.89 3.57 5.70
CA ALA A 50 3.22 3.96 6.16
C ALA A 50 3.55 3.40 7.56
N LEU A 51 2.58 3.38 8.46
CA LEU A 51 2.71 2.80 9.81
C LEU A 51 2.94 1.28 9.73
N ILE A 52 2.16 0.59 8.91
CA ILE A 52 2.32 -0.85 8.67
C ILE A 52 3.68 -1.14 8.04
N GLY A 53 4.10 -0.37 7.03
CA GLY A 53 5.42 -0.50 6.41
C GLY A 53 6.57 -0.25 7.39
N TRP A 54 6.41 0.72 8.30
CA TRP A 54 7.37 0.98 9.37
C TRP A 54 7.45 -0.21 10.36
N LEU A 55 6.31 -0.77 10.76
CA LEU A 55 6.25 -1.96 11.61
C LEU A 55 6.91 -3.16 10.92
N TYR A 56 6.66 -3.38 9.63
CA TYR A 56 7.27 -4.44 8.83
C TYR A 56 8.79 -4.29 8.74
N ASN A 57 9.29 -3.08 8.45
CA ASN A 57 10.73 -2.81 8.42
C ASN A 57 11.38 -3.10 9.78
N ARG A 58 10.75 -2.65 10.87
CA ARG A 58 11.24 -2.88 12.23
C ARG A 58 11.16 -4.35 12.65
N TRP A 59 10.21 -5.11 12.12
CA TRP A 59 10.13 -6.56 12.29
C TRP A 59 11.23 -7.26 11.50
N ALA A 60 11.45 -6.89 10.23
CA ALA A 60 12.47 -7.49 9.37
C ALA A 60 13.89 -7.31 9.95
N ASP A 61 14.19 -6.12 10.48
CA ASP A 61 15.47 -5.82 11.13
C ASP A 61 15.64 -6.64 12.43
N ARG A 62 14.58 -6.84 13.21
CA ARG A 62 14.60 -7.71 14.39
C ARG A 62 14.70 -9.20 14.04
N ALA A 63 14.05 -9.63 12.96
CA ALA A 63 14.06 -11.00 12.49
C ALA A 63 15.45 -11.41 11.97
N ALA A 64 16.19 -10.46 11.38
CA ALA A 64 17.58 -10.65 10.99
C ALA A 64 18.52 -10.78 12.20
N MET A 65 18.34 -9.94 13.23
CA MET A 65 19.11 -10.07 14.48
C MET A 65 18.84 -11.37 15.26
N SER A 66 17.64 -11.95 15.11
CA SER A 66 17.27 -13.22 15.76
C SER A 66 17.65 -14.47 14.96
N GLY A 67 18.30 -14.33 13.80
CA GLY A 67 18.68 -15.45 12.94
C GLY A 67 17.51 -16.14 12.20
N LYS A 68 16.29 -15.60 12.27
CA LYS A 68 15.10 -16.14 11.57
C LYS A 68 15.10 -15.78 10.08
N VAL A 69 15.83 -14.74 9.70
CA VAL A 69 15.99 -14.25 8.33
C VAL A 69 17.47 -13.95 8.10
N LYS A 70 18.11 -14.57 7.11
CA LYS A 70 19.55 -14.36 6.82
C LYS A 70 19.84 -12.94 6.29
N ASP A 71 18.90 -12.35 5.54
CA ASP A 71 19.05 -11.01 4.95
C ASP A 71 17.79 -10.15 5.06
N ALA A 72 17.84 -9.11 5.89
CA ALA A 72 16.76 -8.13 6.05
C ALA A 72 16.47 -7.36 4.75
N THR A 73 17.49 -7.14 3.91
CA THR A 73 17.37 -6.40 2.65
C THR A 73 16.48 -7.16 1.67
N ASN A 74 16.72 -8.46 1.52
CA ASN A 74 15.93 -9.31 0.65
C ASN A 74 14.47 -9.42 1.15
N ALA A 75 14.25 -9.59 2.46
CA ALA A 75 12.90 -9.60 3.03
C ALA A 75 12.11 -8.30 2.77
N LYS A 76 12.78 -7.14 2.84
CA LYS A 76 12.18 -5.85 2.48
C LYS A 76 11.82 -5.77 0.99
N ARG A 77 12.73 -6.20 0.10
CA ARG A 77 12.49 -6.21 -1.35
C ARG A 77 11.33 -7.11 -1.76
N VAL A 78 11.27 -8.32 -1.21
CA VAL A 78 10.16 -9.27 -1.43
C VAL A 78 8.84 -8.68 -0.96
N GLY A 79 8.83 -8.01 0.20
CA GLY A 79 7.62 -7.34 0.70
C GLY A 79 7.13 -6.23 -0.23
N VAL A 80 8.03 -5.39 -0.75
CA VAL A 80 7.69 -4.35 -1.73
C VAL A 80 7.19 -4.96 -3.04
N LEU A 81 7.87 -5.98 -3.56
CA LEU A 81 7.47 -6.67 -4.80
C LEU A 81 6.11 -7.36 -4.66
N GLY A 82 5.83 -7.95 -3.50
CA GLY A 82 4.53 -8.55 -3.19
C GLY A 82 3.42 -7.50 -3.12
N ALA A 83 3.67 -6.36 -2.48
CA ALA A 83 2.69 -5.28 -2.39
C ALA A 83 2.39 -4.66 -3.76
N THR A 84 3.42 -4.35 -4.57
CA THR A 84 3.21 -3.79 -5.91
C THR A 84 2.59 -4.80 -6.86
N GLY A 85 2.97 -6.08 -6.76
CA GLY A 85 2.34 -7.17 -7.51
C GLY A 85 0.86 -7.34 -7.16
N LEU A 86 0.48 -7.17 -5.90
CA LEU A 86 -0.92 -7.23 -5.46
C LEU A 86 -1.75 -6.04 -5.97
N ILE A 87 -1.18 -4.84 -5.94
CA ILE A 87 -1.82 -3.62 -6.48
C ILE A 87 -2.03 -3.73 -8.00
N VAL A 88 -1.02 -4.19 -8.73
CA VAL A 88 -1.16 -4.39 -10.19
C VAL A 88 -2.10 -5.57 -10.47
N GLY A 89 -2.06 -6.61 -9.65
CA GLY A 89 -2.91 -7.80 -9.76
C GLY A 89 -4.40 -7.50 -9.60
N GLU A 90 -4.80 -6.68 -8.62
CA GLU A 90 -6.21 -6.28 -8.46
C GLU A 90 -6.72 -5.52 -9.70
N SER A 91 -5.87 -4.64 -10.25
CA SER A 91 -6.21 -3.82 -11.41
C SER A 91 -6.34 -4.69 -12.66
N LEU A 92 -5.41 -5.62 -12.86
CA LEU A 92 -5.44 -6.56 -13.98
C LEU A 92 -6.67 -7.46 -13.92
N PHE A 93 -7.01 -7.98 -12.73
CA PHE A 93 -8.21 -8.77 -12.54
C PHE A 93 -9.48 -7.97 -12.85
N GLY A 94 -9.55 -6.70 -12.42
CA GLY A 94 -10.66 -5.80 -12.75
C GLY A 94 -10.82 -5.58 -14.25
N VAL A 95 -9.73 -5.40 -14.99
CA VAL A 95 -9.76 -5.25 -16.46
C VAL A 95 -10.22 -6.54 -17.14
N VAL A 96 -9.71 -7.70 -16.72
CA VAL A 96 -10.14 -9.00 -17.25
C VAL A 96 -11.63 -9.23 -16.98
N ASN A 97 -12.09 -8.96 -15.74
CA ASN A 97 -13.49 -9.07 -15.37
C ASN A 97 -14.39 -8.14 -16.20
N ALA A 98 -13.99 -6.88 -16.39
CA ALA A 98 -14.71 -5.95 -17.25
C ALA A 98 -14.81 -6.44 -18.71
N GLY A 99 -13.75 -7.06 -19.23
CA GLY A 99 -13.75 -7.68 -20.55
C GLY A 99 -14.74 -8.84 -20.67
N ILE A 100 -14.83 -9.69 -19.65
CA ILE A 100 -15.80 -10.81 -19.60
C ILE A 100 -17.24 -10.29 -19.55
N ILE A 101 -17.51 -9.27 -18.73
CA ILE A 101 -18.83 -8.63 -18.63
C ILE A 101 -19.21 -8.00 -19.97
N ALA A 102 -18.27 -7.31 -20.62
CA ALA A 102 -18.50 -6.71 -21.94
C ALA A 102 -18.79 -7.74 -23.04
N ALA A 103 -18.18 -8.92 -22.97
CA ALA A 103 -18.40 -10.00 -23.92
C ALA A 103 -19.71 -10.78 -23.69
N THR A 104 -20.10 -10.96 -22.43
CA THR A 104 -21.29 -11.73 -22.04
C THR A 104 -22.55 -10.87 -22.01
N GLY A 105 -22.40 -9.56 -21.79
CA GLY A 105 -23.52 -8.63 -21.60
C GLY A 105 -24.17 -8.72 -20.22
N ASP A 106 -23.63 -9.57 -19.34
CA ASP A 106 -24.14 -9.82 -17.99
C ASP A 106 -23.06 -9.51 -16.96
N SER A 107 -23.39 -8.65 -16.00
CA SER A 107 -22.55 -8.30 -14.86
C SER A 107 -22.35 -9.46 -13.88
N GLU A 108 -23.19 -10.48 -13.93
CA GLU A 108 -23.14 -11.68 -13.09
C GLU A 108 -22.55 -12.90 -13.81
N ALA A 109 -21.87 -12.70 -14.94
CA ALA A 109 -21.28 -13.79 -15.73
C ALA A 109 -20.32 -14.71 -14.94
N LEU A 110 -19.73 -14.23 -13.83
CA LEU A 110 -18.89 -15.01 -12.90
C LEU A 110 -19.56 -15.28 -11.55
N GLY A 111 -20.79 -14.80 -11.35
CA GLY A 111 -21.59 -14.96 -10.13
C GLY A 111 -22.30 -16.30 -10.09
N ILE A 112 -21.60 -17.35 -9.67
CA ILE A 112 -22.16 -18.72 -9.58
C ILE A 112 -22.95 -18.92 -8.27
N MET A 113 -22.97 -17.93 -7.36
CA MET A 113 -23.48 -18.08 -6.00
C MET A 113 -24.90 -17.51 -5.81
N PRO A 114 -25.80 -18.16 -5.05
CA PRO A 114 -27.17 -17.68 -4.84
C PRO A 114 -27.24 -16.35 -4.06
N ASP A 115 -28.25 -15.52 -4.33
CA ASP A 115 -28.45 -14.18 -3.75
C ASP A 115 -28.37 -14.10 -2.22
N GLY A 116 -28.76 -15.18 -1.52
CA GLY A 116 -28.70 -15.27 -0.05
C GLY A 116 -27.28 -15.35 0.53
N TRP A 117 -26.24 -15.42 -0.31
CA TRP A 117 -24.84 -15.55 0.10
C TRP A 117 -24.04 -14.26 0.01
N ALA A 118 -24.65 -13.13 -0.33
CA ALA A 118 -23.97 -11.84 -0.46
C ALA A 118 -23.13 -11.50 0.79
N ASP A 119 -23.74 -11.52 1.97
CA ASP A 119 -23.04 -11.20 3.23
C ASP A 119 -21.96 -12.23 3.58
N ALA A 120 -22.23 -13.52 3.37
CA ALA A 120 -21.27 -14.58 3.63
C ALA A 120 -20.06 -14.51 2.67
N SER A 121 -20.29 -14.14 1.41
CA SER A 121 -19.26 -14.04 0.38
C SER A 121 -18.27 -12.89 0.64
N GLN A 122 -18.73 -11.77 1.21
CA GLN A 122 -17.87 -10.65 1.55
C GLN A 122 -16.85 -11.04 2.63
N TRP A 123 -17.31 -11.70 3.70
CA TRP A 123 -16.45 -12.17 4.77
C TRP A 123 -15.58 -13.35 4.33
N ALA A 124 -16.13 -14.30 3.58
CA ALA A 124 -15.37 -15.41 3.03
C ALA A 124 -14.26 -14.92 2.08
N GLY A 125 -14.55 -13.94 1.22
CA GLY A 125 -13.58 -13.31 0.33
C GLY A 125 -12.44 -12.65 1.10
N ALA A 126 -12.76 -11.89 2.15
CA ALA A 126 -11.75 -11.28 3.02
C ALA A 126 -10.85 -12.33 3.71
N VAL A 127 -11.45 -13.42 4.21
CA VAL A 127 -10.70 -14.51 4.86
C VAL A 127 -9.81 -15.25 3.87
N ILE A 128 -10.33 -15.59 2.68
CA ILE A 128 -9.57 -16.25 1.62
C ILE A 128 -8.41 -15.37 1.16
N PHE A 129 -8.65 -14.07 0.98
CA PHE A 129 -7.62 -13.12 0.60
C PHE A 129 -6.49 -13.04 1.64
N ALA A 130 -6.86 -12.92 2.93
CA ALA A 130 -5.89 -12.96 4.01
C ALA A 130 -5.11 -14.28 4.06
N LEU A 131 -5.79 -15.41 3.82
CA LEU A 131 -5.18 -16.74 3.78
C LEU A 131 -4.18 -16.87 2.63
N ILE A 132 -4.50 -16.37 1.44
CA ILE A 132 -3.60 -16.33 0.28
C ILE A 132 -2.36 -15.51 0.60
N ILE A 133 -2.50 -14.32 1.20
CA ILE A 133 -1.37 -13.49 1.61
C ILE A 133 -0.45 -14.25 2.56
N VAL A 134 -1.02 -14.94 3.57
CA VAL A 134 -0.25 -15.74 4.52
C VAL A 134 0.44 -16.92 3.81
N LEU A 135 -0.25 -17.59 2.89
CA LEU A 135 0.31 -18.72 2.13
C LEU A 135 1.48 -18.29 1.26
N VAL A 136 1.32 -17.20 0.51
CA VAL A 136 2.37 -16.60 -0.33
C VAL A 136 3.55 -16.17 0.53
N TYR A 137 3.30 -15.54 1.68
CA TYR A 137 4.36 -15.15 2.62
C TYR A 137 5.13 -16.36 3.14
N ARG A 138 4.43 -17.41 3.59
CA ARG A 138 5.05 -18.65 4.07
C ARG A 138 5.82 -19.37 2.96
N TRP A 139 5.30 -19.36 1.74
CA TRP A 139 5.96 -19.96 0.58
C TRP A 139 7.22 -19.20 0.18
N SER A 140 7.15 -17.87 0.18
CA SER A 140 8.32 -17.02 -0.08
C SER A 140 9.39 -17.18 1.00
N GLN A 141 9.02 -17.28 2.28
CA GLN A 141 9.98 -17.53 3.36
C GLN A 141 10.67 -18.89 3.22
N ARG A 142 9.95 -19.93 2.80
CA ARG A 142 10.54 -21.25 2.53
C ARG A 142 11.56 -21.18 1.40
N ARG A 143 11.29 -20.46 0.31
CA ARG A 143 12.26 -20.33 -0.80
C ARG A 143 13.50 -19.52 -0.41
N VAL A 144 13.33 -18.45 0.36
CA VAL A 144 14.46 -17.65 0.87
C VAL A 144 15.36 -18.43 1.85
N GLN A 145 14.85 -19.48 2.49
CA GLN A 145 15.65 -20.36 3.37
C GLN A 145 16.34 -21.51 2.63
N VAL A 146 15.89 -21.92 1.45
CA VAL A 146 16.42 -23.08 0.72
C VAL A 146 17.66 -22.74 -0.12
N ASP A 147 17.83 -21.48 -0.54
CA ASP A 147 18.99 -21.05 -1.33
C ASP A 147 20.19 -20.59 -0.47
N ALA A 148 20.41 -21.21 0.71
CA ALA A 148 21.39 -20.71 1.68
C ALA A 148 22.13 -21.76 2.47
#